data_AF-A0A2V9ZNU7-F1
#
_entry.id   AF-A0A2V9ZNU7-F1
#
_cell.length_a   1.000
_cell.length_b   1.000
_cell.length_c   1.000
_cell.angle_alpha   90.00
_cell.angle_beta   90.00
_cell.angle_gamma   90.00
#
_symmetry.space_group_name_H-M   'P 1'
#
loop_
_entity.id
_entity.type
_entity.pdbx_description
1 polymer ?
#
loop_
_entity_poly.entity_id
_entity_poly.type
_entity_poly.pdbx_seq_one_letter_code
_entity_poly.pdbx_strand_id
1 'polypeptide(L)' 'MILSAVVLLLAIGALSQGKAPLQLLHSTPLPELHDGDFDHFTADVAGNRLFSTAEENSKVLVFDLKTNK' A
#
# COMPACT_ATOMS: atom_id res chain seq x y z
N MET A 1 40.97 -12.92 17.48
CA MET A 1 40.94 -11.90 16.41
C MET A 1 40.16 -12.38 15.18
N ILE A 2 40.53 -13.52 14.56
CA ILE A 2 39.84 -14.03 13.35
C ILE A 2 38.37 -14.39 13.60
N LEU A 3 38.09 -15.13 14.68
CA LEU A 3 36.71 -15.51 15.03
C LEU A 3 35.81 -14.27 15.26
N SER A 4 36.32 -13.26 15.95
CA SER A 4 35.60 -12.00 16.20
C SER A 4 35.33 -11.23 14.89
N ALA A 5 36.27 -11.24 13.94
CA ALA A 5 36.08 -10.61 12.64
C ALA A 5 35.01 -11.34 11.80
N VAL A 6 34.98 -12.67 11.84
CA VAL A 6 33.95 -13.48 11.16
C VAL A 6 32.57 -13.22 11.75
N VAL A 7 32.44 -13.17 13.08
CA VAL A 7 31.17 -12.85 13.75
C VAL A 7 30.68 -11.45 13.38
N LEU A 8 31.58 -10.47 13.33
CA LEU A 8 31.22 -9.10 12.94
C LEU A 8 30.74 -9.02 11.49
N LEU A 9 31.42 -9.71 10.55
CA LEU A 9 31.02 -9.75 9.14
C LEU A 9 29.65 -10.40 8.93
N LEU A 10 29.35 -11.48 9.66
CA LEU A 10 28.05 -12.15 9.61
C LEU A 10 26.94 -11.26 10.18
N ALA A 11 27.20 -10.55 11.28
CA ALA A 11 26.25 -9.62 11.87
C ALA A 11 25.90 -8.46 10.92
N ILE A 12 26.89 -7.91 10.22
CA ILE A 12 26.68 -6.84 9.22
C ILE A 12 25.85 -7.35 8.04
N GLY A 13 26.15 -8.56 7.53
CA GLY A 13 25.40 -9.16 6.43
C GLY A 13 23.93 -9.46 6.78
N ALA A 14 23.65 -9.84 8.04
CA ALA A 14 22.28 -10.05 8.51
C ALA A 14 21.49 -8.73 8.61
N LEU A 15 22.15 -7.64 9.00
CA LEU A 15 21.54 -6.31 9.11
C LEU A 15 21.36 -5.60 7.76
N SER A 16 22.08 -6.05 6.71
CA SER A 16 21.95 -5.50 5.35
C SER A 16 20.88 -6.20 4.50
N GLN A 17 20.09 -7.11 5.08
CA GLN A 17 18.93 -7.69 4.41
C GLN A 17 17.95 -6.55 4.11
N GLY A 18 17.87 -6.14 2.84
CA GLY A 18 16.90 -5.16 2.39
C GLY A 18 15.48 -5.65 2.69
N LYS A 19 14.55 -4.73 2.91
CA LYS A 19 13.14 -5.10 3.02
C LYS A 19 12.71 -5.77 1.71
N ALA A 20 11.99 -6.89 1.81
CA ALA A 20 11.37 -7.48 0.64
C ALA A 20 10.52 -6.42 -0.08
N PRO A 21 10.48 -6.42 -1.43
CA PRO A 21 9.61 -5.53 -2.16
C PRO A 21 8.15 -5.75 -1.75
N LEU A 22 7.34 -4.69 -1.86
CA LEU A 22 5.90 -4.81 -1.65
C LEU A 22 5.33 -5.78 -2.69
N GLN A 23 4.45 -6.66 -2.23
CA GLN A 23 3.72 -7.58 -3.09
C GLN A 23 2.27 -7.08 -3.21
N LEU A 24 1.72 -7.16 -4.42
CA LEU A 24 0.30 -6.90 -4.62
C LEU A 24 -0.50 -8.06 -4.04
N LEU A 25 -1.11 -7.84 -2.87
CA LEU A 25 -1.91 -8.86 -2.19
C LEU A 25 -3.36 -8.89 -2.67
N HIS A 26 -3.90 -7.74 -3.05
CA HIS A 26 -5.29 -7.60 -3.44
C HIS A 26 -5.50 -6.38 -4.34
N SER A 27 -6.52 -6.45 -5.20
CA SER A 27 -6.98 -5.35 -6.04
C SER A 27 -8.49 -5.16 -5.82
N THR A 28 -8.91 -3.93 -5.57
CA THR A 28 -10.33 -3.59 -5.42
C THR A 28 -10.80 -2.88 -6.70
N PRO A 29 -11.76 -3.42 -7.47
CA PRO A 29 -12.31 -2.71 -8.61
C PRO A 29 -13.16 -1.54 -8.12
N LEU A 30 -13.10 -0.39 -8.81
CA LEU A 30 -13.86 0.81 -8.47
C LEU A 30 -14.96 1.06 -9.52
N PRO A 31 -16.04 0.24 -9.57
CA PRO A 31 -17.02 0.32 -10.66
C PRO A 31 -17.75 1.66 -10.71
N GLU A 32 -18.03 2.26 -9.54
CA GLU A 32 -18.75 3.54 -9.42
C GLU A 32 -17.91 4.76 -9.81
N LEU A 33 -16.60 4.57 -10.02
CA LEU A 33 -15.72 5.63 -10.50
C LEU A 33 -16.00 5.95 -11.98
N HIS A 34 -16.46 4.96 -12.77
CA HIS A 34 -16.82 5.10 -14.19
C HIS A 34 -15.80 5.89 -15.02
N ASP A 35 -16.24 6.92 -15.72
CA ASP A 35 -15.42 7.81 -16.57
C ASP A 35 -14.62 8.82 -15.74
N GLY A 36 -14.82 8.88 -14.42
CA GLY A 36 -14.10 9.77 -13.54
C GLY A 36 -12.64 9.36 -13.38
N ASP A 37 -11.72 10.16 -13.89
CA ASP A 37 -10.31 10.04 -13.49
C ASP A 37 -10.17 10.35 -11.98
N PHE A 38 -9.09 9.83 -11.39
CA PHE A 38 -8.72 10.11 -10.01
C PHE A 38 -7.20 10.26 -9.89
N ASP A 39 -6.79 11.35 -9.27
CA ASP A 39 -5.39 11.68 -9.01
C ASP A 39 -5.08 11.73 -7.51
N HIS A 40 -6.10 11.93 -6.66
CA HIS A 40 -5.98 11.97 -5.21
C HIS A 40 -6.93 10.97 -4.51
N PHE A 41 -6.41 10.26 -3.52
CA PHE A 41 -7.21 9.41 -2.64
C PHE A 41 -6.58 9.31 -1.25
N THR A 42 -7.38 8.87 -0.27
CA THR A 42 -6.87 8.52 1.06
C THR A 42 -7.58 7.28 1.61
N ALA A 43 -6.82 6.47 2.35
CA ALA A 43 -7.33 5.27 2.99
C ALA A 43 -7.64 5.54 4.47
N ASP A 44 -8.88 5.25 4.86
CA ASP A 44 -9.24 5.09 6.26
C ASP A 44 -9.09 3.61 6.65
N VAL A 45 -7.93 3.28 7.20
CA VAL A 45 -7.58 1.91 7.60
C VAL A 45 -8.45 1.42 8.75
N ALA A 46 -8.84 2.30 9.69
CA ALA A 46 -9.62 1.91 10.85
C ALA A 46 -11.07 1.60 10.48
N GLY A 47 -11.67 2.41 9.61
CA GLY A 47 -13.02 2.18 9.08
C GLY A 47 -13.07 1.22 7.88
N ASN A 48 -11.92 0.83 7.33
CA ASN A 48 -11.78 0.02 6.12
C ASN A 48 -12.48 0.65 4.90
N ARG A 49 -12.18 1.94 4.65
CA ARG A 49 -12.77 2.73 3.56
C ARG A 49 -11.68 3.38 2.69
N LEU A 50 -11.99 3.60 1.42
CA LEU A 50 -11.20 4.40 0.50
C LEU A 50 -12.00 5.63 0.09
N PHE A 51 -11.40 6.82 0.22
CA PHE A 51 -11.95 8.06 -0.29
C PHE A 51 -11.19 8.44 -1.55
N SER A 52 -11.87 8.57 -2.70
CA SER A 52 -11.26 8.91 -3.97
C SER A 52 -11.96 10.10 -4.61
N THR A 53 -11.21 11.01 -5.21
CA THR A 53 -11.78 12.09 -6.02
C THR A 53 -12.18 11.53 -7.38
N ALA A 54 -13.45 11.65 -7.75
CA ALA A 54 -13.92 11.41 -9.11
C ALA A 54 -13.97 12.77 -9.80
N GLU A 55 -12.86 13.18 -10.42
CA GLU A 55 -12.63 14.55 -10.90
C GLU A 55 -13.73 14.99 -11.88
N GLU A 56 -13.95 14.18 -12.93
CA GLU A 56 -14.95 14.48 -13.97
C GLU A 56 -16.38 14.55 -13.41
N ASN A 57 -16.65 13.85 -12.29
CA ASN A 57 -17.97 13.80 -11.68
C ASN A 57 -18.17 14.85 -10.58
N SER A 58 -17.14 15.65 -10.26
CA SER A 58 -17.15 16.64 -9.17
C SER A 58 -17.60 16.04 -7.82
N LYS A 59 -17.11 14.86 -7.48
CA LYS A 59 -17.49 14.11 -6.28
C LYS A 59 -16.28 13.53 -5.54
N VAL A 60 -16.47 13.28 -4.25
CA VAL A 60 -15.64 12.36 -3.48
C VAL A 60 -16.44 11.08 -3.29
N LEU A 61 -15.94 9.99 -3.88
CA LEU A 61 -16.51 8.66 -3.70
C LEU A 61 -15.91 8.02 -2.44
N VAL A 62 -16.74 7.28 -1.72
CA VAL A 62 -16.34 6.54 -0.52
C VAL A 62 -16.65 5.07 -0.77
N PHE A 63 -15.62 4.24 -0.84
CA PHE A 63 -15.75 2.81 -1.05
C PHE A 63 -15.54 2.09 0.26
N ASP A 64 -16.50 1.26 0.67
CA ASP A 64 -16.29 0.28 1.74
C ASP A 64 -15.43 -0.87 1.21
N LEU A 65 -14.21 -1.03 1.71
CA LEU A 65 -13.27 -2.04 1.19
C LEU A 65 -13.58 -3.47 1.67
N LYS A 66 -14.61 -3.69 2.50
CA LYS A 66 -15.07 -5.05 2.86
C LYS A 66 -16.09 -5.56 1.86
N THR A 67 -16.99 -4.68 1.42
CA THR A 67 -18.14 -5.01 0.59
C THR A 67 -18.03 -4.52 -0.84
N ASN A 68 -17.08 -3.62 -1.10
CA ASN A 68 -16.87 -2.90 -2.34
C ASN A 68 -18.15 -2.20 -2.86
N LYS A 69 -18.82 -1.51 -1.93
CA LYS A 69 -20.01 -0.70 -2.17
C LYS A 69 -19.73 0.77 -1.90
#